data_AF-A0A2E9R5Y0-F1
#
_entry.id   AF-A0A2E9R5Y0-F1
#
_cell.length_a   1.000
_cell.length_b   1.000
_cell.length_c   1.000
_cell.angle_alpha   90.00
_cell.angle_beta   90.00
_cell.angle_gamma   90.00
#
_symmetry.space_group_name_H-M   'P 1'
#
loop_
_entity.id
_entity.type
_entity.pdbx_description
1 polymer ?
#
loop_
_entity_poly.entity_id
_entity_poly.type
_entity_poly.pdbx_seq_one_letter_code
_entity_poly.pdbx_strand_id
1 'polypeptide(L)' 'MLFAFLSGSEMLFVLVIVVVLFGASRLPQLGKALGEGITNFKGALDGKTDDKKPAPKKEESTPTNDPS' A
#
# COMPACT_ATOMS: atom_id res chain seq x y z
N MET A 1 22.11 -15.17 16.19
CA MET A 1 20.71 -15.58 16.41
C MET A 1 19.98 -14.74 17.45
N LEU A 2 20.55 -14.47 18.64
CA LEU A 2 19.86 -13.72 19.72
C LEU A 2 19.45 -12.28 19.33
N PHE A 3 20.26 -11.58 18.53
CA PHE A 3 19.96 -10.21 18.06
C PHE A 3 18.83 -10.13 17.01
N ALA A 4 18.63 -11.20 16.23
CA ALA A 4 17.59 -11.25 15.21
C ALA A 4 16.18 -11.38 15.83
N PHE A 5 16.07 -12.11 16.95
CA PHE A 5 14.84 -12.22 17.73
C PHE A 5 14.48 -10.94 18.47
N LEU A 6 15.45 -10.09 18.81
CA LEU A 6 15.18 -8.82 19.49
C LEU A 6 14.77 -7.72 18.50
N SER A 7 15.40 -7.64 17.33
CA SER A 7 15.13 -6.55 16.38
C SER A 7 14.00 -6.83 15.39
N GLY A 8 13.91 -8.06 14.84
CA GLY A 8 12.94 -8.37 13.78
C GLY A 8 11.54 -8.68 14.30
N SER A 9 11.45 -9.37 15.44
CA SER A 9 10.17 -9.82 16.01
C SER A 9 9.31 -8.66 16.48
N GLU A 10 9.93 -7.63 17.06
CA GLU A 10 9.23 -6.48 17.62
C GLU A 10 8.60 -5.63 16.51
N MET A 11 9.33 -5.41 15.41
CA MET A 11 8.79 -4.78 14.19
C MET A 11 7.63 -5.58 13.58
N LEU A 12 7.74 -6.92 13.55
CA LEU A 12 6.67 -7.78 13.07
C LEU A 12 5.43 -7.69 13.98
N PHE A 13 5.61 -7.65 15.30
CA PHE A 13 4.52 -7.55 16.27
C PHE A 13 3.76 -6.23 16.13
N VAL A 14 4.47 -5.11 15.99
CA VAL A 14 3.86 -3.79 15.73
C VAL A 14 3.11 -3.79 14.40
N LEU A 15 3.70 -4.36 13.35
CA LEU A 15 3.05 -4.46 12.03
C LEU A 15 1.75 -5.25 12.10
N VAL A 16 1.73 -6.36 12.85
CA VAL A 16 0.51 -7.17 13.06
C VAL A 16 -0.57 -6.34 13.76
N ILE A 17 -0.23 -5.60 14.83
CA ILE A 17 -1.20 -4.73 15.52
C ILE A 17 -1.77 -3.69 14.56
N VAL A 18 -0.91 -3.02 13.79
CA VAL A 18 -1.34 -2.02 12.80
C VAL A 18 -2.27 -2.64 11.76
N VAL A 19 -1.94 -3.83 11.25
CA VAL A 19 -2.81 -4.54 10.29
C VAL A 19 -4.14 -4.94 10.90
N VAL A 20 -4.20 -5.31 12.18
CA VAL A 20 -5.46 -5.63 12.87
C VAL A 20 -6.33 -4.38 13.07
N LEU A 21 -5.72 -3.25 13.43
CA LEU A 21 -6.44 -1.99 13.67
C LEU A 21 -6.93 -1.34 12.37
N PHE A 22 -6.07 -1.27 11.35
CA PHE A 22 -6.37 -0.59 10.09
C PHE A 22 -6.93 -1.54 9.02
N GLY A 23 -6.70 -2.84 9.14
CA GLY A 23 -7.04 -3.85 8.14
C GLY A 23 -5.97 -4.03 7.07
N ALA A 24 -5.78 -5.27 6.61
CA ALA A 24 -4.80 -5.64 5.59
C ALA A 24 -4.98 -4.90 4.25
N SER A 25 -6.20 -4.44 3.93
CA SER A 25 -6.50 -3.71 2.69
C SER A 25 -6.16 -2.22 2.75
N ARG A 26 -6.09 -1.61 3.95
CA ARG A 26 -5.85 -0.16 4.09
C ARG A 26 -4.37 0.21 3.99
N LEU A 27 -3.48 -0.61 4.57
CA LEU A 27 -2.02 -0.39 4.46
C LEU A 27 -1.52 -0.27 3.00
N PRO A 28 -1.85 -1.18 2.06
CA PRO A 28 -1.38 -1.07 0.68
C PRO A 28 -2.03 0.11 -0.06
N GLN A 29 -3.27 0.47 0.27
CA GLN A 29 -3.95 1.62 -0.31
C GLN A 29 -3.29 2.94 0.10
N LEU A 30 -2.95 3.07 1.39
CA LEU A 30 -2.19 4.22 1.92
C LEU A 30 -0.76 4.26 1.38
N GLY A 31 -0.08 3.12 1.31
CA GLY A 31 1.26 3.01 0.74
C GLY A 31 1.31 3.38 -0.74
N LYS A 32 0.29 2.99 -1.52
CA LYS A 32 0.18 3.38 -2.94
C LYS A 32 0.00 4.89 -3.10
N ALA A 33 -0.87 5.51 -2.32
CA ALA A 33 -1.09 6.96 -2.35
C ALA A 33 0.15 7.75 -1.90
N LEU A 34 0.82 7.31 -0.83
CA LEU A 34 2.10 7.88 -0.38
C LEU A 34 3.20 7.72 -1.42
N GLY A 35 3.32 6.53 -2.04
CA GLY A 35 4.32 6.25 -3.07
C GLY A 35 4.11 7.10 -4.33
N GLU A 36 2.87 7.27 -4.76
CA GLU A 36 2.51 8.18 -5.86
C GLU A 36 2.87 9.63 -5.51
N GLY A 37 2.56 10.07 -4.29
CA GLY A 37 2.93 11.41 -3.80
C GLY A 37 4.44 11.64 -3.75
N ILE A 38 5.21 10.68 -3.23
CA ILE A 38 6.69 10.74 -3.18
C ILE A 38 7.27 10.73 -4.59
N THR A 39 6.74 9.91 -5.49
CA THR A 39 7.20 9.84 -6.89
C THR A 39 6.99 11.16 -7.61
N ASN A 40 5.80 11.75 -7.48
CA ASN A 40 5.49 13.05 -8.07
C ASN A 40 6.32 14.18 -7.46
N PHE A 41 6.51 14.15 -6.14
CA PHE A 41 7.36 15.13 -5.44
C PHE A 41 8.82 15.03 -5.92
N LYS A 42 9.35 13.81 -6.07
CA LYS A 42 10.71 13.59 -6.59
C LYS A 42 10.84 14.04 -8.05
N GLY A 43 9.85 13.74 -8.90
CA GLY A 43 9.83 14.18 -10.30
C GLY A 43 9.83 15.70 -10.43
N ALA A 44 9.03 16.39 -9.62
CA ALA A 44 8.98 17.85 -9.59
C ALA A 44 10.32 18.48 -9.15
N LEU A 45 11.02 17.87 -8.18
CA LEU A 45 12.35 18.31 -7.74
C LEU A 45 13.43 18.08 -8.80
N ASP A 46 13.36 16.98 -9.55
CA ASP A 46 14.32 16.63 -10.60
C ASP A 46 14.00 17.31 -11.96
N GLY A 47 13.01 18.21 -12.01
CA GLY A 47 12.60 18.89 -13.24
C GLY A 47 11.97 17.98 -14.30
N LYS A 48 11.62 16.75 -13.94
CA LYS A 48 10.88 15.79 -14.77
C LYS A 48 9.40 15.86 -14.40
N THR A 49 8.63 16.59 -15.19
CA THR A 49 7.17 16.49 -15.19
C THR A 49 6.79 15.15 -15.80
N ASP A 50 6.77 14.08 -15.00
CA ASP A 50 6.38 12.74 -15.45
C ASP A 50 4.85 12.64 -15.33
N ASP A 51 4.16 12.83 -16.46
CA ASP A 51 2.70 12.68 -16.62
C ASP A 51 2.30 11.19 -16.54
N LYS A 52 2.49 10.52 -15.40
CA LYS A 52 1.96 9.16 -15.20
C LYS A 52 0.55 9.22 -14.64
N LYS A 53 -0.41 9.14 -15.57
CA LYS A 53 -1.85 8.98 -15.32
C LYS A 53 -2.13 7.87 -14.29
N PRO A 54 -3.13 8.03 -13.39
CA PRO A 54 -3.43 7.02 -12.38
C PRO A 54 -3.95 5.74 -13.04
N ALA A 55 -3.38 4.59 -12.69
CA ALA A 55 -3.93 3.29 -13.06
C ALA A 55 -5.28 3.09 -12.33
N PRO A 56 -6.35 2.69 -13.04
CA PRO A 56 -7.68 2.63 -12.48
C PRO A 56 -7.74 1.57 -11.38
N LYS A 57 -8.49 1.91 -10.31
CA LYS A 57 -8.87 0.97 -9.25
C LYS A 57 -9.59 -0.21 -9.86
N LYS A 58 -9.06 -1.41 -9.61
CA LYS A 58 -9.79 -2.66 -9.71
C LYS A 58 -10.66 -2.77 -8.45
N GLU A 59 -11.87 -2.26 -8.53
CA GLU A 59 -12.99 -2.63 -7.66
C GLU A 59 -14.16 -2.86 -8.63
N GLU A 60 -14.53 -4.13 -8.85
CA GLU A 60 -15.92 -4.62 -8.89
C GLU A 60 -15.91 -6.13 -9.19
N SER A 61 -15.93 -6.95 -8.14
CA SER A 61 -16.40 -8.33 -8.22
C SER A 61 -17.88 -8.31 -7.85
N THR A 62 -18.75 -8.00 -8.81
CA THR A 62 -20.18 -8.31 -8.69
C THR A 62 -20.39 -9.78 -9.05
N PRO A 63 -21.07 -10.58 -8.20
CA PRO A 63 -21.50 -11.91 -8.61
C PRO A 63 -22.69 -11.72 -9.54
N THR A 64 -22.48 -11.90 -10.84
CA THR A 64 -23.61 -12.11 -11.77
C THR A 64 -24.25 -13.44 -11.40
N ASN A 65 -25.32 -13.38 -10.60
CA ASN A 65 -26.29 -14.46 -10.51
C ASN A 65 -26.97 -14.54 -11.87
N ASP A 66 -26.79 -15.67 -12.56
CA ASP A 66 -27.42 -15.98 -13.84
C ASP A 66 -28.55 -16.98 -13.57
N PRO A 67 -29.83 -16.57 -13.57
CA PRO A 67 -30.95 -17.50 -13.60
C PRO A 67 -31.37 -17.73 -15.06
N SER A 68 -31.04 -18.89 -15.60
CA SER A 68 -31.70 -19.49 -16.78
C SER A 68 -31.82 -20.99 -16.58
#